data_AF-A0A447T5Y2-F1
#
_entry.id   AF-A0A447T5Y2-F1
#
_cell.length_a   1.000
_cell.length_b   1.000
_cell.length_c   1.000
_cell.angle_alpha   90.00
_cell.angle_beta   90.00
_cell.angle_gamma   90.00
#
_symmetry.space_group_name_H-M   'P 1'
#
loop_
_entity.id
_entity.type
_entity.pdbx_description
1 polymer ?
#
loop_
_entity_poly.entity_id
_entity_poly.type
_entity_poly.pdbx_seq_one_letter_code
_entity_poly.pdbx_strand_id
1 'polypeptide(L)'
;MDAFASGSGWQNTRLIATWDAVNNKGVPFRWPATGVTGINSTQQSQLQPSDTKGSLRVNYLRGDASQEARNGGAFRNRSHLLGDIVDSGPVYVAKPDGPYIDSSYQTFISNNANRTPMLYVGANDGMVHAFNASTGNEAFAFVPNGVFANLYQLTSTSYNSNHIYFVDGSPQAGDVMFADGSWHSVLAGGLGGGGKTIYALDVTSPSSLTSETALANAALWEFSDSGMGYSFGRPTIARLNGSNAFAVLFGNGYASSATTPSSMR
;
A
#
# COMPACT_ATOMS: atom_id res chain seq x y z
N MET A 1 16.08 3.48 -5.34
CA MET A 1 15.42 3.77 -4.06
C MET A 1 16.39 4.40 -3.06
N ASP A 2 17.53 3.76 -2.74
CA ASP A 2 18.48 4.31 -1.77
C ASP A 2 19.13 5.66 -2.17
N ALA A 3 19.14 5.99 -3.46
CA ALA A 3 19.52 7.32 -3.94
C ALA A 3 18.63 8.46 -3.38
N PHE A 4 17.43 8.15 -2.86
CA PHE A 4 16.55 9.11 -2.19
C PHE A 4 16.91 9.36 -0.72
N ALA A 5 17.76 8.52 -0.11
CA ALA A 5 18.13 8.61 1.31
C ALA A 5 19.12 9.75 1.61
N SER A 6 19.83 10.27 0.59
CA SER A 6 20.73 11.42 0.72
C SER A 6 20.05 12.72 0.27
N GLY A 7 20.09 13.75 1.10
CA GLY A 7 19.56 15.08 0.77
C GLY A 7 18.04 15.22 0.97
N SER A 8 17.39 16.06 0.15
CA SER A 8 15.95 16.36 0.25
C SER A 8 15.06 15.54 -0.70
N GLY A 9 15.62 14.57 -1.43
CA GLY A 9 14.87 13.75 -2.41
C GLY A 9 13.65 13.06 -1.80
N TRP A 10 13.82 12.43 -0.63
CA TRP A 10 12.72 11.80 0.12
C TRP A 10 11.51 12.72 0.38
N GLN A 11 11.70 14.04 0.40
CA GLN A 11 10.60 14.98 0.60
C GLN A 11 9.74 15.15 -0.63
N ASN A 12 10.28 15.20 -1.85
CA ASN A 12 9.48 15.62 -3.01
C ASN A 12 9.50 14.64 -4.19
N THR A 13 10.41 13.66 -4.18
CA THR A 13 10.56 12.71 -5.30
C THR A 13 9.93 11.36 -5.02
N ARG A 14 9.78 10.97 -3.75
CA ARG A 14 9.17 9.69 -3.37
C ARG A 14 7.68 9.89 -3.11
N LEU A 15 6.85 9.30 -3.96
CA LEU A 15 5.40 9.39 -3.87
C LEU A 15 4.86 8.32 -2.93
N ILE A 16 4.35 8.75 -1.78
CA ILE A 16 3.77 7.83 -0.80
C ILE A 16 2.39 8.31 -0.36
N ALA A 17 1.40 7.42 -0.43
CA ALA A 17 0.06 7.65 0.08
C ALA A 17 -0.31 6.62 1.14
N THR A 18 -1.44 6.85 1.81
CA THR A 18 -2.00 5.98 2.84
C THR A 18 -3.52 6.09 2.81
N TRP A 19 -4.21 5.14 3.44
CA TRP A 19 -5.64 5.25 3.70
C TRP A 19 -5.92 6.07 4.97
N ASP A 20 -6.87 6.99 4.92
CA ASP A 20 -7.47 7.65 6.09
C ASP A 20 -8.79 6.95 6.40
N ALA A 21 -8.74 5.99 7.34
CA ALA A 21 -9.92 5.22 7.73
C ALA A 21 -11.01 6.04 8.44
N VAL A 22 -10.68 7.23 8.99
CA VAL A 22 -11.64 8.11 9.65
C VAL A 22 -12.48 8.85 8.62
N ASN A 23 -11.85 9.31 7.53
CA ASN A 23 -12.51 10.05 6.47
C ASN A 23 -12.82 9.22 5.23
N ASN A 24 -12.54 7.91 5.26
CA ASN A 24 -12.78 6.94 4.20
C ASN A 24 -12.26 7.38 2.82
N LYS A 25 -10.98 7.79 2.77
CA LYS A 25 -10.32 8.24 1.54
C LYS A 25 -8.81 8.03 1.61
N GLY A 26 -8.14 7.98 0.47
CA GLY A 26 -6.68 8.09 0.44
C GLY A 26 -6.21 9.51 0.78
N VAL A 27 -5.03 9.60 1.41
CA VAL A 27 -4.33 10.86 1.69
C VAL A 27 -2.82 10.68 1.45
N PRO A 28 -2.07 11.76 1.17
CA PRO A 28 -0.60 11.70 1.18
C PRO A 28 -0.07 11.17 2.51
N PHE A 29 0.98 10.33 2.48
CA PHE A 29 1.65 9.87 3.70
C PHE A 29 2.59 10.96 4.22
N ARG A 30 2.01 12.01 4.80
CA ARG A 30 2.69 13.22 5.26
C ARG A 30 2.24 13.58 6.66
N TRP A 31 3.13 14.16 7.44
CA TRP A 31 2.72 14.86 8.65
C TRP A 31 2.00 16.16 8.24
N PRO A 32 0.74 16.40 8.68
CA PRO A 32 0.03 17.62 8.29
C PRO A 32 0.74 18.88 8.75
N ALA A 33 0.75 19.89 7.88
CA ALA A 33 1.28 21.23 8.14
C ALA A 33 0.54 22.25 7.27
N THR A 34 0.79 23.55 7.43
CA THR A 34 0.16 24.58 6.61
C THR A 34 0.43 24.31 5.12
N GLY A 35 -0.64 24.09 4.35
CA GLY A 35 -0.55 23.78 2.92
C GLY A 35 -0.20 22.33 2.57
N VAL A 36 -0.08 21.45 3.56
CA VAL A 36 0.25 20.02 3.38
C VAL A 36 -0.85 19.16 3.98
N THR A 37 -1.61 18.48 3.12
CA THR A 37 -2.55 17.43 3.55
C THR A 37 -1.78 16.15 3.89
N GLY A 38 -2.29 15.37 4.83
CA GLY A 38 -1.57 14.22 5.35
C GLY A 38 -2.41 13.33 6.25
N ILE A 39 -1.73 12.55 7.10
CA ILE A 39 -2.34 11.60 8.03
C ILE A 39 -3.25 12.28 9.06
N ASN A 40 -4.34 11.62 9.43
CA ASN A 40 -5.30 12.16 10.41
C ASN A 40 -4.74 12.15 11.85
N SER A 41 -5.46 12.73 12.80
CA SER A 41 -5.03 12.82 14.21
C SER A 41 -4.92 11.45 14.91
N THR A 42 -5.73 10.47 14.52
CA THR A 42 -5.64 9.08 15.02
C THR A 42 -4.32 8.45 14.61
N GLN A 43 -3.97 8.55 13.33
CA GLN A 43 -2.71 8.06 12.78
C GLN A 43 -1.50 8.79 13.37
N GLN A 44 -1.59 10.11 13.56
CA GLN A 44 -0.55 10.88 14.24
C GLN A 44 -0.29 10.35 15.65
N SER A 45 -1.35 10.05 16.40
CA SER A 45 -1.25 9.48 17.76
C SER A 45 -0.61 8.10 17.76
N GLN A 46 -0.94 7.23 16.79
CA GLN A 46 -0.32 5.91 16.64
C GLN A 46 1.17 5.97 16.30
N LEU A 47 1.64 7.04 15.65
CA LEU A 47 3.05 7.26 15.35
C LEU A 47 3.84 7.90 16.49
N GLN A 48 3.19 8.28 17.60
CA GLN A 48 3.87 8.88 18.74
C GLN A 48 3.24 8.41 20.07
N PRO A 49 3.15 7.08 20.30
CA PRO A 49 2.41 6.53 21.44
C PRO A 49 3.02 6.91 22.80
N SER A 50 4.28 7.32 22.84
CA SER A 50 5.02 7.62 24.07
C SER A 50 5.94 8.84 23.98
N ASP A 51 5.93 9.58 22.87
CA ASP A 51 6.76 10.77 22.67
C ASP A 51 6.11 11.75 21.68
N THR A 52 6.84 12.76 21.21
CA THR A 52 6.36 13.76 20.25
C THR A 52 7.10 13.70 18.91
N LYS A 53 7.68 12.55 18.57
CA LYS A 53 8.53 12.39 17.38
C LYS A 53 7.76 11.93 16.13
N GLY A 54 6.43 11.99 16.14
CA GLY A 54 5.60 11.47 15.05
C GLY A 54 5.96 12.03 13.66
N SER A 55 6.18 13.34 13.56
CA SER A 55 6.59 13.98 12.29
C SER A 55 7.96 13.50 11.80
N LEU A 56 8.90 13.34 12.72
CA LEU A 56 10.22 12.78 12.43
C LEU A 56 10.12 11.32 11.98
N ARG A 57 9.22 10.52 12.56
CA ARG A 57 8.99 9.13 12.14
C ARG A 57 8.42 9.08 10.72
N VAL A 58 7.46 9.93 10.38
CA VAL A 58 6.96 10.03 9.00
C VAL A 58 8.11 10.35 8.05
N ASN A 59 8.93 11.37 8.34
CA ASN A 59 10.06 11.73 7.50
C ASN A 59 11.05 10.57 7.34
N TYR A 60 11.38 9.89 8.44
CA TYR A 60 12.25 8.72 8.43
C TYR A 60 11.70 7.59 7.56
N LEU A 61 10.43 7.22 7.71
CA LEU A 61 9.78 6.18 6.91
C LEU A 61 9.74 6.54 5.42
N ARG A 62 9.61 7.83 5.11
CA ARG A 62 9.70 8.33 3.74
C ARG A 62 11.12 8.27 3.16
N GLY A 63 12.14 8.29 4.01
CA GLY A 63 13.54 8.10 3.60
C GLY A 63 14.55 9.03 4.27
N ASP A 64 14.14 9.90 5.19
CA ASP A 64 15.06 10.77 5.91
C ASP A 64 16.01 9.96 6.81
N ALA A 65 17.31 10.09 6.58
CA ALA A 65 18.34 9.47 7.40
C ALA A 65 18.84 10.38 8.54
N SER A 66 18.40 11.65 8.62
CA SER A 66 18.93 12.63 9.58
C SER A 66 18.77 12.20 11.04
N GLN A 67 17.73 11.44 11.34
CA GLN A 67 17.42 10.95 12.69
C GLN A 67 18.02 9.56 12.99
N GLU A 68 18.80 8.98 12.08
CA GLU A 68 19.50 7.72 12.36
C GLU A 68 20.60 7.89 13.41
N ALA A 69 20.79 6.89 14.27
CA ALA A 69 21.77 6.91 15.36
C ALA A 69 23.20 7.18 14.88
N ARG A 70 23.57 6.70 13.68
CA ARG A 70 24.89 6.99 13.07
C ARG A 70 25.11 8.48 12.77
N ASN A 71 24.02 9.24 12.66
CA ASN A 71 24.00 10.68 12.42
C ASN A 71 23.70 11.47 13.70
N GLY A 72 23.73 10.82 14.87
CA GLY A 72 23.43 11.44 16.17
C GLY A 72 21.95 11.55 16.51
N GLY A 73 21.06 10.93 15.71
CA GLY A 73 19.63 10.93 15.96
C GLY A 73 19.15 9.79 16.88
N ALA A 74 17.82 9.72 17.06
CA ALA A 74 17.19 8.78 18.00
C ALA A 74 16.64 7.49 17.37
N PHE A 75 16.73 7.34 16.04
CA PHE A 75 16.16 6.20 15.31
C PHE A 75 17.22 5.18 14.92
N ARG A 76 16.79 3.95 14.64
CA ARG A 76 17.71 2.90 14.17
C ARG A 76 18.42 3.29 12.88
N ASN A 77 19.56 2.65 12.67
CA ASN A 77 20.30 2.71 11.42
C ASN A 77 19.68 1.75 10.39
N ARG A 78 19.44 2.20 9.15
CA ARG A 78 19.01 1.34 8.04
C ARG A 78 20.11 1.11 7.02
N SER A 79 20.29 -0.12 6.56
CA SER A 79 21.18 -0.39 5.42
C SER A 79 20.54 0.02 4.09
N HIS A 80 19.22 -0.12 3.97
CA HIS A 80 18.42 0.19 2.79
C HIS A 80 17.11 0.87 3.18
N LEU A 81 16.53 1.65 2.26
CA LEU A 81 15.21 2.22 2.44
C LEU A 81 14.11 1.18 2.27
N LEU A 82 14.26 0.28 1.29
CA LEU A 82 13.33 -0.82 1.07
C LEU A 82 13.39 -1.77 2.27
N GLY A 83 12.23 -2.08 2.84
CA GLY A 83 12.10 -3.13 3.83
C GLY A 83 12.46 -4.51 3.28
N ASP A 84 12.69 -5.47 4.18
CA ASP A 84 12.78 -6.86 3.79
C ASP A 84 11.45 -7.36 3.20
N ILE A 85 11.55 -8.16 2.14
CA ILE A 85 10.44 -8.87 1.51
C ILE A 85 10.57 -10.32 1.95
N VAL A 86 9.66 -10.79 2.81
CA VAL A 86 9.74 -12.13 3.40
C VAL A 86 8.78 -13.08 2.70
N ASP A 87 7.47 -12.85 2.83
CA ASP A 87 6.44 -13.74 2.29
C ASP A 87 5.71 -13.13 1.07
N SER A 88 5.90 -11.83 0.81
CA SER A 88 5.24 -11.16 -0.31
C SER A 88 5.89 -11.49 -1.66
N GLY A 89 5.15 -12.22 -2.51
CA GLY A 89 5.49 -12.42 -3.91
C GLY A 89 5.05 -11.23 -4.77
N PRO A 90 5.89 -10.73 -5.69
CA PRO A 90 5.52 -9.62 -6.55
C PRO A 90 4.41 -10.02 -7.54
N VAL A 91 3.54 -9.07 -7.89
CA VAL A 91 2.58 -9.19 -9.01
C VAL A 91 2.95 -8.24 -10.13
N TYR A 92 2.94 -8.75 -11.36
CA TYR A 92 3.22 -7.99 -12.57
C TYR A 92 1.92 -7.53 -13.23
N VAL A 93 1.84 -6.25 -13.58
CA VAL A 93 0.68 -5.66 -14.27
C VAL A 93 1.18 -4.85 -15.46
N ALA A 94 0.71 -5.20 -16.66
CA ALA A 94 1.06 -4.51 -17.90
C ALA A 94 -0.21 -4.36 -18.75
N LYS A 95 -0.21 -4.77 -20.01
CA LYS A 95 -1.43 -4.83 -20.84
C LYS A 95 -2.52 -5.66 -20.12
N PRO A 96 -3.79 -5.19 -20.05
CA PRO A 96 -4.92 -5.97 -19.54
C PRO A 96 -5.05 -7.36 -20.20
N ASP A 97 -5.27 -8.39 -19.41
CA ASP A 97 -5.25 -9.81 -19.82
C ASP A 97 -6.35 -10.69 -19.19
N GLY A 98 -7.34 -10.07 -18.56
CA GLY A 98 -8.52 -10.72 -18.01
C GLY A 98 -9.39 -11.46 -19.04
N PRO A 99 -10.27 -12.37 -18.60
CA PRO A 99 -10.97 -13.33 -19.47
C PRO A 99 -12.27 -12.78 -20.09
N TYR A 100 -12.50 -11.46 -20.09
CA TYR A 100 -13.80 -10.89 -20.45
C TYR A 100 -13.94 -10.71 -21.98
N ILE A 101 -15.12 -11.05 -22.51
CA ILE A 101 -15.43 -10.96 -23.95
C ILE A 101 -16.26 -9.73 -24.31
N ASP A 102 -16.62 -8.90 -23.32
CA ASP A 102 -17.36 -7.65 -23.51
C ASP A 102 -16.61 -6.73 -24.49
N SER A 103 -17.32 -6.11 -25.44
CA SER A 103 -16.70 -5.21 -26.43
C SER A 103 -16.04 -3.98 -25.78
N SER A 104 -16.59 -3.51 -24.65
CA SER A 104 -15.98 -2.45 -23.83
C SER A 104 -14.65 -2.89 -23.22
N TYR A 105 -14.50 -4.17 -22.87
CA TYR A 105 -13.24 -4.71 -22.36
C TYR A 105 -12.19 -4.84 -23.47
N GLN A 106 -12.59 -5.25 -24.67
CA GLN A 106 -11.68 -5.26 -25.84
C GLN A 106 -11.16 -3.86 -26.17
N THR A 107 -12.01 -2.84 -26.00
CA THR A 107 -11.61 -1.42 -26.07
C THR A 107 -10.61 -1.06 -24.94
N PHE A 108 -10.87 -1.50 -23.71
CA PHE A 108 -9.96 -1.27 -22.58
C PHE A 108 -8.57 -1.90 -22.79
N ILE A 109 -8.51 -3.13 -23.29
CA ILE A 109 -7.25 -3.79 -23.68
C ILE A 109 -6.50 -2.94 -24.71
N SER A 110 -7.20 -2.47 -25.74
CA SER A 110 -6.61 -1.70 -26.83
C SER A 110 -6.07 -0.35 -26.34
N ASN A 111 -6.82 0.35 -25.49
CA ASN A 111 -6.42 1.64 -24.91
C ASN A 111 -5.22 1.51 -23.96
N ASN A 112 -5.05 0.36 -23.32
CA ASN A 112 -3.97 0.10 -22.37
C ASN A 112 -2.89 -0.84 -22.94
N ALA A 113 -2.83 -1.03 -24.26
CA ALA A 113 -1.90 -1.95 -24.90
C ALA A 113 -0.42 -1.62 -24.60
N ASN A 114 -0.11 -0.34 -24.40
CA ASN A 114 1.23 0.17 -24.11
C ASN A 114 1.34 0.73 -22.68
N ARG A 115 0.47 0.30 -21.76
CA ARG A 115 0.56 0.71 -20.35
C ARG A 115 1.93 0.37 -19.79
N THR A 116 2.55 1.32 -19.08
CA THR A 116 3.82 1.10 -18.38
C THR A 116 3.73 -0.15 -17.51
N PRO A 117 4.60 -1.15 -17.72
CA PRO A 117 4.56 -2.36 -16.93
C PRO A 117 5.08 -2.09 -15.52
N MET A 118 4.37 -2.63 -14.52
CA MET A 118 4.62 -2.39 -13.10
C MET A 118 4.75 -3.72 -12.34
N LEU A 119 5.60 -3.73 -11.32
CA LEU A 119 5.71 -4.80 -10.31
C LEU A 119 5.25 -4.25 -8.97
N TYR A 120 4.35 -4.95 -8.29
CA TYR A 120 3.87 -4.58 -6.96
C TYR A 120 4.24 -5.63 -5.93
N VAL A 121 4.79 -5.22 -4.79
CA VAL A 121 5.21 -6.14 -3.72
C VAL A 121 5.09 -5.47 -2.36
N GLY A 122 4.64 -6.24 -1.36
CA GLY A 122 4.65 -5.82 0.04
C GLY A 122 6.03 -5.93 0.66
N ALA A 123 6.39 -4.99 1.54
CA ALA A 123 7.62 -5.04 2.30
C ALA A 123 7.40 -4.68 3.78
N ASN A 124 8.30 -5.18 4.64
CA ASN A 124 8.25 -5.00 6.08
C ASN A 124 8.74 -3.61 6.56
N ASP A 125 8.92 -2.65 5.66
CA ASP A 125 9.00 -1.22 6.01
C ASP A 125 7.61 -0.55 6.11
N GLY A 126 6.54 -1.35 5.99
CA GLY A 126 5.17 -0.89 6.17
C GLY A 126 4.44 -0.55 4.88
N MET A 127 5.01 -0.87 3.72
CA MET A 127 4.47 -0.40 2.44
C MET A 127 4.26 -1.53 1.44
N VAL A 128 3.29 -1.35 0.56
CA VAL A 128 3.32 -1.97 -0.76
C VAL A 128 4.03 -1.01 -1.71
N HIS A 129 5.05 -1.50 -2.40
CA HIS A 129 5.84 -0.75 -3.37
C HIS A 129 5.40 -1.07 -4.78
N ALA A 130 5.42 -0.05 -5.65
CA ALA A 130 5.24 -0.19 -7.08
C ALA A 130 6.54 0.18 -7.80
N PHE A 131 7.11 -0.77 -8.54
CA PHE A 131 8.31 -0.57 -9.34
C PHE A 131 7.96 -0.58 -10.82
N ASN A 132 8.55 0.34 -11.58
CA ASN A 132 8.51 0.27 -13.04
C ASN A 132 9.29 -0.97 -13.49
N ALA A 133 8.61 -1.94 -14.11
CA ALA A 133 9.19 -3.24 -14.42
C ALA A 133 10.30 -3.17 -15.49
N SER A 134 10.31 -2.13 -16.32
CA SER A 134 11.33 -1.91 -17.35
C SER A 134 12.63 -1.31 -16.80
N THR A 135 12.55 -0.54 -15.71
CA THR A 135 13.70 0.22 -15.18
C THR A 135 14.13 -0.19 -13.78
N GLY A 136 13.28 -0.91 -13.04
CA GLY A 136 13.50 -1.24 -11.62
C GLY A 136 13.34 -0.07 -10.66
N ASN A 137 13.00 1.13 -11.15
CA ASN A 137 12.82 2.30 -10.29
C ASN A 137 11.48 2.24 -9.55
N GLU A 138 11.50 2.58 -8.26
CA GLU A 138 10.28 2.77 -7.46
C GLU A 138 9.48 3.94 -8.06
N ALA A 139 8.24 3.69 -8.46
CA ALA A 139 7.32 4.71 -8.94
C ALA A 139 6.54 5.33 -7.77
N PHE A 140 6.03 4.49 -6.86
CA PHE A 140 5.34 4.94 -5.66
C PHE A 140 5.29 3.84 -4.59
N ALA A 141 4.85 4.21 -3.40
CA ALA A 141 4.51 3.28 -2.33
C ALA A 141 3.17 3.65 -1.66
N PHE A 142 2.50 2.66 -1.07
CA PHE A 142 1.28 2.88 -0.30
C PHE A 142 1.41 2.22 1.07
N VAL A 143 1.09 2.96 2.12
CA VAL A 143 1.12 2.51 3.52
C VAL A 143 -0.31 2.15 3.93
N PRO A 144 -0.64 0.87 4.15
CA PRO A 144 -1.98 0.54 4.59
C PRO A 144 -2.27 1.08 6.00
N ASN A 145 -3.48 1.55 6.29
CA ASN A 145 -3.85 2.03 7.64
C ASN A 145 -3.70 0.91 8.69
N GLY A 146 -3.91 -0.35 8.29
CA GLY A 146 -3.75 -1.52 9.15
C GLY A 146 -2.38 -1.66 9.82
N VAL A 147 -1.31 -1.05 9.29
CA VAL A 147 0.03 -1.12 9.89
C VAL A 147 0.34 0.01 10.89
N PHE A 148 -0.47 1.08 10.95
CA PHE A 148 -0.13 2.29 11.74
C PHE A 148 0.06 2.02 13.24
N ALA A 149 -0.69 1.07 13.80
CA ALA A 149 -0.58 0.72 15.21
C ALA A 149 0.83 0.25 15.62
N ASN A 150 1.60 -0.30 14.67
CA ASN A 150 2.95 -0.80 14.90
C ASN A 150 4.02 0.00 14.14
N LEU A 151 3.64 0.89 13.22
CA LEU A 151 4.57 1.56 12.30
C LEU A 151 5.64 2.40 13.02
N TYR A 152 5.33 2.90 14.23
CA TYR A 152 6.31 3.60 15.05
C TYR A 152 7.52 2.72 15.45
N GLN A 153 7.33 1.40 15.55
CA GLN A 153 8.36 0.45 15.97
C GLN A 153 9.52 0.36 14.97
N LEU A 154 9.28 0.67 13.68
CA LEU A 154 10.31 0.71 12.64
C LEU A 154 11.41 1.75 12.89
N THR A 155 11.19 2.66 13.82
CA THR A 155 12.19 3.66 14.23
C THR A 155 12.99 3.24 15.47
N SER A 156 12.56 2.19 16.18
CA SER A 156 13.22 1.72 17.40
C SER A 156 14.62 1.19 17.12
N THR A 157 15.61 1.62 17.91
CA THR A 157 16.99 1.10 17.85
C THR A 157 17.08 -0.39 18.18
N SER A 158 16.09 -0.95 18.89
CA SER A 158 15.97 -2.39 19.19
C SER A 158 15.20 -3.20 18.14
N TYR A 159 14.73 -2.56 17.06
CA TYR A 159 13.90 -3.21 16.04
C TYR A 159 14.57 -4.45 15.42
N ASN A 160 15.87 -4.38 15.14
CA ASN A 160 16.58 -5.50 14.50
C ASN A 160 16.59 -6.77 15.37
N SER A 161 16.41 -6.64 16.69
CA SER A 161 16.30 -7.77 17.62
C SER A 161 14.84 -8.18 17.89
N ASN A 162 13.87 -7.41 17.40
CA ASN A 162 12.43 -7.58 17.62
C ASN A 162 11.68 -7.31 16.31
N HIS A 163 12.16 -7.90 15.22
CA HIS A 163 11.53 -7.73 13.91
C HIS A 163 10.09 -8.23 13.95
N ILE A 164 9.19 -7.46 13.34
CA ILE A 164 7.78 -7.80 13.21
C ILE A 164 7.35 -7.59 11.77
N TYR A 165 6.33 -8.31 11.36
CA TYR A 165 5.74 -8.19 10.04
C TYR A 165 4.94 -6.91 9.89
N PHE A 166 4.91 -6.35 8.67
CA PHE A 166 4.07 -5.21 8.31
C PHE A 166 3.22 -5.49 7.07
N VAL A 167 3.69 -5.19 5.87
CA VAL A 167 2.98 -5.51 4.64
C VAL A 167 3.63 -6.74 4.03
N ASP A 168 3.27 -7.91 4.57
CA ASP A 168 3.92 -9.17 4.19
C ASP A 168 3.02 -10.06 3.31
N GLY A 169 1.78 -9.62 3.08
CA GLY A 169 0.87 -10.30 2.17
C GLY A 169 1.28 -10.12 0.71
N SER A 170 1.14 -11.17 -0.08
CA SER A 170 1.34 -11.11 -1.53
C SER A 170 0.16 -10.41 -2.22
N PRO A 171 0.35 -9.27 -2.91
CA PRO A 171 -0.73 -8.63 -3.65
C PRO A 171 -1.21 -9.50 -4.83
N GLN A 172 -2.40 -9.15 -5.31
CA GLN A 172 -3.03 -9.68 -6.52
C GLN A 172 -3.62 -8.54 -7.33
N ALA A 173 -3.68 -8.71 -8.65
CA ALA A 173 -4.26 -7.73 -9.55
C ALA A 173 -5.35 -8.38 -10.42
N GLY A 174 -6.33 -7.60 -10.83
CA GLY A 174 -7.39 -8.05 -11.72
C GLY A 174 -8.12 -6.89 -12.36
N ASP A 175 -8.61 -7.12 -13.57
CA ASP A 175 -9.44 -6.14 -14.26
C ASP A 175 -10.90 -6.24 -13.82
N VAL A 176 -11.50 -5.10 -13.53
CA VAL A 176 -12.86 -4.96 -13.03
C VAL A 176 -13.58 -3.86 -13.78
N MET A 177 -14.89 -3.99 -13.92
CA MET A 177 -15.74 -2.90 -14.40
C MET A 177 -16.38 -2.19 -13.20
N PHE A 178 -16.20 -0.88 -13.11
CA PHE A 178 -16.84 -0.06 -12.09
C PHE A 178 -18.32 0.19 -12.43
N ALA A 179 -19.06 0.72 -11.46
CA ALA A 179 -20.50 0.96 -11.58
C ALA A 179 -20.89 1.92 -12.73
N ASP A 180 -19.95 2.78 -13.16
CA ASP A 180 -20.12 3.69 -14.29
C ASP A 180 -19.85 3.02 -15.67
N GLY A 181 -19.52 1.72 -15.68
CA GLY A 181 -19.23 0.94 -16.88
C GLY A 181 -17.79 1.09 -17.40
N SER A 182 -16.93 1.83 -16.70
CA SER A 182 -15.51 1.95 -17.05
C SER A 182 -14.70 0.77 -16.50
N TRP A 183 -13.71 0.32 -17.28
CA TRP A 183 -12.82 -0.77 -16.90
C TRP A 183 -11.57 -0.23 -16.22
N HIS A 184 -11.14 -0.93 -15.18
CA HIS A 184 -9.98 -0.60 -14.34
C HIS A 184 -9.18 -1.84 -14.02
N SER A 185 -7.87 -1.70 -13.85
CA SER A 185 -7.02 -2.71 -13.21
C SER A 185 -6.85 -2.38 -11.74
N VAL A 186 -7.35 -3.26 -10.87
CA VAL A 186 -7.31 -3.08 -9.42
C VAL A 186 -6.24 -3.99 -8.83
N LEU A 187 -5.41 -3.43 -7.94
CA LEU A 187 -4.49 -4.15 -7.07
C LEU A 187 -5.16 -4.32 -5.71
N ALA A 188 -5.21 -5.54 -5.19
CA ALA A 188 -5.67 -5.82 -3.83
C ALA A 188 -4.65 -6.67 -3.07
N GLY A 189 -4.54 -6.46 -1.76
CA GLY A 189 -3.58 -7.19 -0.94
C GLY A 189 -3.96 -7.24 0.53
N GLY A 190 -3.48 -8.28 1.21
CA GLY A 190 -3.48 -8.36 2.66
C GLY A 190 -2.15 -7.95 3.26
N LEU A 191 -2.05 -8.01 4.59
CA LEU A 191 -0.86 -7.63 5.35
C LEU A 191 -0.08 -8.84 5.88
N GLY A 192 -0.57 -10.07 5.63
CA GLY A 192 0.04 -11.27 6.20
C GLY A 192 0.06 -11.18 7.72
N GLY A 193 1.22 -11.41 8.32
CA GLY A 193 1.43 -11.30 9.77
C GLY A 193 1.37 -9.88 10.34
N GLY A 194 1.37 -8.84 9.50
CA GLY A 194 1.49 -7.46 9.99
C GLY A 194 0.19 -6.73 10.25
N GLY A 195 -0.96 -7.30 9.89
CA GLY A 195 -2.25 -6.71 10.25
C GLY A 195 -3.48 -7.45 9.71
N LYS A 196 -4.65 -6.97 10.14
CA LYS A 196 -5.97 -7.58 9.88
C LYS A 196 -6.80 -6.74 8.92
N THR A 197 -6.24 -6.49 7.75
CA THR A 197 -6.81 -5.57 6.74
C THR A 197 -6.60 -6.13 5.34
N ILE A 198 -7.50 -5.78 4.43
CA ILE A 198 -7.31 -5.86 2.97
C ILE A 198 -7.34 -4.43 2.42
N TYR A 199 -6.40 -4.10 1.52
CA TYR A 199 -6.40 -2.82 0.80
C TYR A 199 -6.70 -3.03 -0.68
N ALA A 200 -7.18 -1.98 -1.34
CA ALA A 200 -7.30 -1.94 -2.79
C ALA A 200 -6.87 -0.59 -3.38
N LEU A 201 -6.15 -0.64 -4.50
CA LEU A 201 -5.69 0.51 -5.28
C LEU A 201 -6.13 0.35 -6.74
N ASP A 202 -6.54 1.44 -7.36
CA ASP A 202 -6.66 1.54 -8.81
C ASP A 202 -5.27 1.77 -9.42
N VAL A 203 -4.79 0.77 -10.15
CA VAL A 203 -3.48 0.80 -10.80
C VAL A 203 -3.60 0.88 -12.31
N THR A 204 -4.75 1.34 -12.81
CA THR A 204 -5.05 1.37 -14.25
C THR A 204 -4.06 2.21 -15.03
N SER A 205 -3.67 3.38 -14.50
CA SER A 205 -2.84 4.37 -15.20
C SER A 205 -1.61 4.76 -14.37
N PRO A 206 -0.58 3.91 -14.25
CA PRO A 206 0.58 4.20 -13.41
C PRO A 206 1.32 5.48 -13.83
N SER A 207 1.31 5.84 -15.12
CA SER A 207 1.93 7.06 -15.63
C SER A 207 1.21 8.35 -15.22
N SER A 208 -0.05 8.29 -14.75
CA SER A 208 -0.77 9.46 -14.22
C SER A 208 -0.58 9.65 -12.71
N LEU A 209 0.00 8.67 -12.01
CA LEU A 209 0.27 8.74 -10.57
C LEU A 209 1.57 9.51 -10.31
N THR A 210 1.61 10.76 -10.72
CA THR A 210 2.80 11.64 -10.69
C THR A 210 2.89 12.53 -9.45
N SER A 211 1.90 12.45 -8.56
CA SER A 211 1.87 13.17 -7.28
C SER A 211 1.22 12.32 -6.20
N GLU A 212 1.49 12.65 -4.94
CA GLU A 212 0.88 11.94 -3.81
C GLU A 212 -0.63 12.15 -3.74
N THR A 213 -1.14 13.29 -4.20
CA THR A 213 -2.58 13.54 -4.32
C THR A 213 -3.21 12.62 -5.38
N ALA A 214 -2.56 12.47 -6.54
CA ALA A 214 -3.03 11.55 -7.57
C ALA A 214 -3.02 10.09 -7.07
N LEU A 215 -1.94 9.70 -6.39
CA LEU A 215 -1.83 8.38 -5.77
C LEU A 215 -2.85 8.16 -4.64
N ALA A 216 -3.09 9.16 -3.81
CA ALA A 216 -4.11 9.11 -2.77
C ALA A 216 -5.51 8.92 -3.36
N ASN A 217 -5.83 9.59 -4.47
CA ASN A 217 -7.10 9.40 -5.17
C ASN A 217 -7.23 8.02 -5.82
N ALA A 218 -6.12 7.36 -6.13
CA ALA A 218 -6.10 5.99 -6.62
C ALA A 218 -6.29 4.94 -5.51
N ALA A 219 -6.20 5.31 -4.23
CA ALA A 219 -6.54 4.42 -3.14
C ALA A 219 -8.07 4.27 -3.06
N LEU A 220 -8.56 3.06 -3.35
CA LEU A 220 -9.99 2.80 -3.46
C LEU A 220 -10.63 2.62 -2.09
N TRP A 221 -10.05 1.74 -1.28
CA TRP A 221 -10.53 1.43 0.06
C TRP A 221 -9.54 0.58 0.85
N GLU A 222 -9.78 0.54 2.16
CA GLU A 222 -9.33 -0.54 3.03
C GLU A 222 -10.50 -1.15 3.78
N PHE A 223 -10.42 -2.45 3.99
CA PHE A 223 -11.41 -3.23 4.69
C PHE A 223 -10.80 -3.92 5.91
N SER A 224 -11.46 -3.75 7.05
CA SER A 224 -11.20 -4.49 8.28
C SER A 224 -12.54 -4.73 8.98
N ASP A 225 -12.67 -5.88 9.62
CA ASP A 225 -13.85 -6.26 10.38
C ASP A 225 -13.45 -6.99 11.67
N SER A 226 -14.33 -6.97 12.67
CA SER A 226 -14.11 -7.64 13.97
C SER A 226 -13.89 -9.16 13.86
N GLY A 227 -14.46 -9.79 12.83
CA GLY A 227 -14.29 -11.21 12.53
C GLY A 227 -13.01 -11.52 11.74
N MET A 228 -12.25 -10.52 11.31
CA MET A 228 -11.03 -10.75 10.54
C MET A 228 -9.83 -11.15 11.41
N GLY A 229 -9.07 -12.09 10.87
CA GLY A 229 -7.75 -12.49 11.29
C GLY A 229 -6.66 -11.86 10.42
N TYR A 230 -5.44 -12.36 10.59
CA TYR A 230 -4.29 -12.02 9.76
C TYR A 230 -4.50 -12.50 8.32
N SER A 231 -4.36 -11.58 7.36
CA SER A 231 -4.70 -11.78 5.95
C SER A 231 -3.56 -12.44 5.16
N PHE A 232 -3.22 -13.68 5.54
CA PHE A 232 -2.26 -14.52 4.81
C PHE A 232 -2.80 -15.06 3.48
N GLY A 233 -4.13 -15.17 3.36
CA GLY A 233 -4.77 -15.58 2.10
C GLY A 233 -4.64 -14.49 1.04
N ARG A 234 -4.22 -14.85 -0.17
CA ARG A 234 -4.17 -13.93 -1.31
C ARG A 234 -5.60 -13.62 -1.79
N PRO A 235 -6.01 -12.35 -1.88
CA PRO A 235 -7.34 -12.01 -2.35
C PRO A 235 -7.51 -12.40 -3.83
N THR A 236 -8.72 -12.77 -4.22
CA THR A 236 -9.10 -13.03 -5.62
C THR A 236 -10.06 -11.96 -6.08
N ILE A 237 -9.79 -11.38 -7.25
CA ILE A 237 -10.66 -10.38 -7.88
C ILE A 237 -11.48 -11.09 -8.96
N ALA A 238 -12.81 -11.06 -8.86
CA ALA A 238 -13.66 -11.80 -9.79
C ALA A 238 -15.01 -11.11 -10.04
N ARG A 239 -15.58 -11.35 -11.24
CA ARG A 239 -16.95 -10.98 -11.57
C ARG A 239 -17.92 -11.91 -10.84
N LEU A 240 -18.96 -11.34 -10.24
CA LEU A 240 -20.00 -12.10 -9.56
C LEU A 240 -20.98 -12.72 -10.56
N ASN A 241 -21.33 -13.99 -10.34
CA ASN A 241 -22.26 -14.69 -11.22
C ASN A 241 -23.64 -14.00 -11.24
N GLY A 242 -24.25 -13.90 -12.41
CA GLY A 242 -25.54 -13.24 -12.62
C GLY A 242 -25.50 -11.71 -12.50
N SER A 243 -24.30 -11.09 -12.45
CA SER A 243 -24.13 -9.64 -12.33
C SER A 243 -22.96 -9.11 -13.17
N ASN A 244 -22.97 -7.80 -13.42
CA ASN A 244 -21.83 -7.06 -13.96
C ASN A 244 -20.89 -6.56 -12.85
N ALA A 245 -21.24 -6.80 -11.58
CA ALA A 245 -20.44 -6.40 -10.44
C ALA A 245 -19.22 -7.32 -10.25
N PHE A 246 -18.16 -6.72 -9.71
CA PHE A 246 -16.93 -7.39 -9.31
C PHE A 246 -16.80 -7.37 -7.80
N ALA A 247 -16.05 -8.32 -7.25
CA ALA A 247 -15.77 -8.36 -5.82
C ALA A 247 -14.32 -8.78 -5.56
N VAL A 248 -13.81 -8.35 -4.41
CA VAL A 248 -12.56 -8.87 -3.85
C VAL A 248 -12.92 -9.93 -2.81
N LEU A 249 -12.57 -11.17 -3.11
CA LEU A 249 -12.87 -12.36 -2.32
C LEU A 249 -11.62 -12.79 -1.55
N PHE A 250 -11.75 -12.99 -0.25
CA PHE A 250 -10.64 -13.40 0.61
C PHE A 250 -11.14 -14.28 1.77
N GLY A 251 -10.27 -15.11 2.32
CA GLY A 251 -10.57 -15.81 3.57
C GLY A 251 -10.58 -14.83 4.75
N ASN A 252 -11.32 -15.14 5.80
CA ASN A 252 -11.35 -14.33 7.02
C ASN A 252 -10.00 -14.21 7.73
N GLY A 253 -9.04 -15.11 7.44
CA GLY A 253 -7.66 -15.03 7.91
C GLY A 253 -7.42 -15.78 9.22
N TYR A 254 -6.15 -15.93 9.60
CA TYR A 254 -5.75 -16.70 10.79
C TYR A 254 -5.94 -15.89 12.08
N ALA A 255 -6.21 -16.58 13.20
CA ALA A 255 -6.53 -15.95 14.48
C ALA A 255 -7.73 -14.97 14.37
N SER A 256 -8.72 -15.35 13.57
CA SER A 256 -10.06 -14.75 13.53
C SER A 256 -10.88 -15.23 14.73
N SER A 257 -11.77 -14.38 15.23
CA SER A 257 -12.83 -14.75 16.18
C SER A 257 -14.02 -15.42 15.49
N ALA A 258 -14.14 -15.28 14.16
CA ALA A 258 -15.22 -15.83 13.34
C ALA A 258 -14.84 -17.17 12.67
N THR A 259 -15.84 -18.04 12.48
CA THR A 259 -15.73 -19.37 11.84
C THR A 259 -16.07 -19.39 10.34
N THR A 260 -16.37 -18.23 9.73
CA THR A 260 -16.79 -18.11 8.31
C THR A 260 -15.96 -17.09 7.52
N PRO A 261 -15.76 -17.26 6.20
CA PRO A 261 -15.07 -16.30 5.33
C PRO A 261 -15.75 -14.92 5.27
N SER A 262 -14.97 -13.86 4.99
CA SER A 262 -15.44 -12.47 4.83
C SER A 262 -15.36 -12.03 3.36
N SER A 263 -16.22 -11.10 2.92
CA SER A 263 -16.18 -10.56 1.55
C SER A 263 -16.56 -9.09 1.54
N MET A 264 -15.89 -8.27 0.72
CA MET A 264 -16.31 -6.90 0.42
C MET A 264 -16.82 -6.81 -1.02
N ARG A 265 -17.98 -6.15 -1.19
CA ARG A 265 -18.63 -5.92 -2.50
C ARG A 265 -18.34 -4.52 -2.99
#